data_AF-A0A0S4TGB0-F1
#
_entry.id   AF-A0A0S4TGB0-F1
#
_cell.length_a   1.000
_cell.length_b   1.000
_cell.length_c   1.000
_cell.angle_alpha   90.00
_cell.angle_beta   90.00
_cell.angle_gamma   90.00
#
_symmetry.space_group_name_H-M   'P 1'
#
loop_
_entity.id
_entity.type
_entity.pdbx_description
1 polymer ?
#
loop_
_entity_poly.entity_id
_entity_poly.type
_entity_poly.pdbx_seq_one_letter_code
_entity_poly.pdbx_strand_id
1 'polypeptide(L)'
;MSSEYTDDGFAENEYDKYIDYANVEQLEDSNQEQYYDYGADDQDQYQEQEQSNLEAIRTRLAMALSSKSSFLQSAKSSFSQFDEEKRGKLNYTETKRLLERLAINLELPPIDDKMLKVIFAKYDVGKTGFLNFEQFAKFFWHLLNSIREKYYPEKSILVTRDQFVRRTSLKKADDIESIFSFDKKIGEGSFGKVFLVRERCSGLTRVCKIIDRSLSNMSLEQIEAEVAVLKSLDHPNIIKIFEVYEDKEHMYIIMENCGGGELFERIHEAVSKGFRLSERYVAHIMRQIMAALAYFHSRNIVHKDLKPENILMQEKSHHSSIKIIDFGLAEIFKSVDDHSNHAAGTVLYMAPEVFLRDITTECDVWSAGVVMYFLLAGTLPFTGRSIKEVRNSVLNTEPKYEEDCVHITPEGIDLLQLMLQKDPACRPTAREVLSHPWFRYSKSNNEPICINNRLLHNLKNYMKQNQLKHALVNMMAHQLNVTGPQIKQITKAFKSLDQDGNGVLTPEELISGLQSAGVPQWDINRIVQSMDVDDTGFISYTEFLAACYEWRDSELGVIRAAFNKMDIDGDGKLSVNEFEKVLCSGDQKLLVHKDWDSIIKAADTNGDGVVDWNEFLDYMIN
;
A
#
# COMPACT_ATOMS: atom_id res chain seq x y z
N MET A 1 -4.60 -53.39 13.49
CA MET A 1 -5.41 -53.37 12.26
C MET A 1 -5.11 -52.03 11.60
N SER A 2 -4.00 -51.92 10.89
CA SER A 2 -3.86 -52.02 9.42
C SER A 2 -4.62 -50.93 8.67
N SER A 3 -3.86 -50.14 7.89
CA SER A 3 -4.18 -49.37 6.65
C SER A 3 -5.37 -48.41 6.70
N GLU A 4 -5.29 -47.17 6.22
CA GLU A 4 -4.85 -46.76 4.87
C GLU A 4 -4.26 -45.34 4.92
N TYR A 5 -3.00 -45.20 4.47
CA TYR A 5 -2.48 -43.94 3.95
C TYR A 5 -2.79 -43.96 2.46
N THR A 6 -3.70 -43.09 2.04
CA THR A 6 -3.98 -42.86 0.63
C THR A 6 -2.80 -42.12 -0.01
N ASP A 7 -2.39 -42.71 -1.11
CA ASP A 7 -1.31 -42.34 -2.03
C ASP A 7 -1.70 -41.06 -2.77
N ASP A 8 -1.16 -39.90 -2.37
CA ASP A 8 -1.24 -38.66 -3.17
C ASP A 8 -0.16 -38.73 -4.26
N GLY A 9 -0.54 -39.37 -5.37
CA GLY A 9 0.18 -39.32 -6.63
C GLY A 9 0.08 -37.94 -7.28
N PHE A 10 0.90 -37.00 -6.83
CA PHE A 10 1.17 -35.76 -7.55
C PHE A 10 2.68 -35.48 -7.55
N ALA A 11 3.22 -35.24 -8.76
CA ALA A 11 4.57 -34.75 -9.08
C ALA A 11 5.72 -35.74 -9.42
N GLU A 12 5.47 -36.99 -9.85
CA GLU A 12 6.50 -37.77 -10.58
C GLU A 12 6.55 -37.48 -12.09
N ASN A 13 5.49 -36.89 -12.68
CA ASN A 13 5.36 -36.78 -14.14
C ASN A 13 5.99 -35.54 -14.81
N GLU A 14 6.40 -34.50 -14.07
CA GLU A 14 7.10 -33.35 -14.67
C GLU A 14 8.63 -33.51 -14.66
N TYR A 15 9.18 -34.26 -13.69
CA TYR A 15 10.61 -34.48 -13.57
C TYR A 15 11.18 -35.36 -14.71
N ASP A 16 10.48 -36.45 -15.05
CA ASP A 16 10.87 -37.39 -16.10
C ASP A 16 10.68 -36.85 -17.53
N LYS A 17 9.92 -35.76 -17.71
CA LYS A 17 9.78 -35.09 -19.01
C LYS A 17 10.95 -34.17 -19.35
N TYR A 18 11.68 -33.67 -18.36
CA TYR A 18 12.71 -32.64 -18.56
C TYR A 18 14.15 -33.16 -18.45
N ILE A 19 14.40 -34.32 -17.83
CA ILE A 19 15.77 -34.83 -17.66
C ILE A 19 15.95 -36.26 -18.15
N ASP A 20 16.40 -36.40 -19.41
CA ASP A 20 17.12 -37.59 -19.86
C ASP A 20 18.54 -37.59 -19.24
N TYR A 21 18.84 -38.59 -18.42
CA TYR A 21 20.09 -38.75 -17.66
C TYR A 21 21.21 -39.43 -18.43
N ALA A 22 20.98 -39.84 -19.68
CA ALA A 22 21.92 -40.66 -20.43
C ALA A 22 23.19 -39.93 -20.93
N ASN A 23 23.33 -38.61 -20.77
CA ASN A 23 24.42 -37.82 -21.37
C ASN A 23 25.11 -36.83 -20.42
N VAL A 24 25.40 -37.25 -19.17
CA VAL A 24 26.23 -36.44 -18.24
C VAL A 24 27.73 -36.54 -18.57
N GLU A 25 28.16 -37.48 -19.41
CA GLU A 25 29.57 -37.70 -19.79
C GLU A 25 30.02 -37.02 -21.10
N GLN A 26 29.18 -36.22 -21.78
CA GLN A 26 29.53 -35.59 -23.07
C GLN A 26 29.74 -34.06 -23.02
N LEU A 27 30.05 -33.50 -21.85
CA LEU A 27 30.46 -32.09 -21.71
C LEU A 27 31.94 -31.94 -21.33
N GLU A 28 32.77 -32.91 -21.72
CA GLU A 28 34.22 -32.75 -21.81
C GLU A 28 34.59 -32.58 -23.28
N ASP A 29 35.53 -31.67 -23.56
CA ASP A 29 36.03 -31.27 -24.88
C ASP A 29 35.15 -30.32 -25.72
N SER A 30 35.07 -29.06 -25.28
CA SER A 30 35.48 -27.88 -26.07
C SER A 30 34.98 -26.59 -25.41
N ASN A 31 35.83 -25.96 -24.59
CA ASN A 31 36.10 -24.53 -24.69
C ASN A 31 37.22 -24.16 -23.70
N GLN A 32 38.22 -23.50 -24.26
CA GLN A 32 39.39 -22.97 -23.57
C GLN A 32 38.98 -21.89 -22.57
N GLU A 33 39.58 -21.98 -21.38
CA GLU A 33 39.88 -20.92 -20.42
C GLU A 33 39.10 -19.59 -20.55
N GLN A 34 37.98 -19.50 -19.84
CA GLN A 34 37.63 -18.28 -19.12
C GLN A 34 37.23 -18.66 -17.70
N TYR A 35 38.17 -18.45 -16.77
CA TYR A 35 37.88 -18.41 -15.34
C TYR A 35 36.93 -17.24 -15.08
N TYR A 36 35.66 -17.52 -14.81
CA TYR A 36 34.78 -16.58 -14.13
C TYR A 36 34.80 -16.94 -12.64
N ASP A 37 35.53 -16.12 -11.90
CA ASP A 37 35.57 -16.10 -10.44
C ASP A 37 34.18 -15.73 -9.93
N TYR A 38 33.42 -16.72 -9.43
CA TYR A 38 32.16 -16.48 -8.73
C TYR A 38 32.46 -16.26 -7.25
N GLY A 39 33.06 -15.10 -6.96
CA GLY A 39 33.38 -14.65 -5.62
C GLY A 39 34.00 -13.25 -5.62
N ALA A 40 33.18 -12.25 -5.28
CA ALA A 40 33.58 -10.93 -4.76
C ALA A 40 34.61 -10.12 -5.57
N ASP A 41 34.11 -9.24 -6.44
CA ASP A 41 34.42 -7.80 -6.50
C ASP A 41 33.98 -7.28 -7.87
N ASP A 42 32.94 -6.45 -7.88
CA ASP A 42 32.71 -5.49 -8.98
C ASP A 42 32.08 -4.24 -8.37
N GLN A 43 32.95 -3.28 -8.07
CA GLN A 43 32.60 -1.88 -7.91
C GLN A 43 32.44 -1.26 -9.30
N ASP A 44 31.36 -0.47 -9.44
CA ASP A 44 31.14 0.59 -10.41
C ASP A 44 30.79 0.22 -11.87
N GLN A 45 29.50 0.33 -12.19
CA GLN A 45 28.92 1.40 -13.04
C GLN A 45 27.54 0.98 -13.59
N TYR A 46 26.50 1.09 -12.76
CA TYR A 46 25.13 1.25 -13.22
C TYR A 46 24.44 2.26 -12.30
N GLN A 47 23.67 3.17 -12.89
CA GLN A 47 22.95 4.23 -12.20
C GLN A 47 22.06 3.63 -11.09
N GLU A 48 22.30 4.03 -9.84
CA GLU A 48 21.59 3.58 -8.65
C GLU A 48 20.10 3.98 -8.72
N GLN A 49 19.26 3.06 -9.16
CA GLN A 49 18.03 2.79 -8.42
C GLN A 49 18.40 1.70 -7.41
N GLU A 50 18.39 2.00 -6.11
CA GLU A 50 18.58 1.02 -5.04
C GLU A 50 17.52 -0.07 -5.16
N GLN A 51 17.80 -1.14 -5.92
CA GLN A 51 16.96 -2.34 -5.91
C GLN A 51 17.11 -2.98 -4.53
N SER A 52 15.98 -3.21 -3.86
CA SER A 52 15.97 -3.89 -2.57
C SER A 52 16.67 -5.25 -2.66
N ASN A 53 17.36 -5.66 -1.59
CA ASN A 53 18.06 -6.95 -1.55
C ASN A 53 17.14 -8.15 -1.88
N LEU A 54 15.84 -8.03 -1.56
CA LEU A 54 14.80 -8.99 -1.87
C LEU A 54 14.63 -9.21 -3.39
N GLU A 55 14.65 -8.15 -4.19
CA GLU A 55 14.46 -8.23 -5.63
C GLU A 55 15.69 -8.82 -6.33
N ALA A 56 16.89 -8.49 -5.82
CA ALA A 56 18.12 -9.13 -6.26
C ALA A 56 18.11 -10.65 -5.99
N ILE A 57 17.57 -11.10 -4.85
CA ILE A 57 17.43 -12.52 -4.54
C ILE A 57 16.40 -13.20 -5.46
N ARG A 58 15.23 -12.59 -5.67
CA ARG A 58 14.20 -13.07 -6.61
C ARG A 58 14.78 -13.29 -8.01
N THR A 59 15.47 -12.28 -8.53
CA THR A 59 16.08 -12.31 -9.87
C THR A 59 17.11 -13.44 -9.97
N ARG A 60 17.98 -13.61 -8.97
CA ARG A 60 18.98 -14.70 -8.94
C ARG A 60 18.33 -16.08 -8.92
N LEU A 61 17.28 -16.28 -8.11
CA LEU A 61 16.54 -17.54 -8.06
C LEU A 61 15.83 -17.83 -9.40
N ALA A 62 15.20 -16.83 -9.99
CA ALA A 62 14.55 -16.95 -11.29
C ALA A 62 15.55 -17.30 -12.41
N MET A 63 16.72 -16.64 -12.44
CA MET A 63 17.78 -16.97 -13.40
C MET A 63 18.31 -18.40 -13.24
N ALA A 64 18.52 -18.85 -12.00
CA ALA A 64 19.00 -20.21 -11.71
C ALA A 64 17.96 -21.28 -12.11
N LEU A 65 16.67 -20.98 -12.02
CA LEU A 65 15.56 -21.89 -12.34
C LEU A 65 14.99 -21.67 -13.75
N SER A 66 15.52 -20.73 -14.53
CA SER A 66 15.00 -20.33 -15.85
C SER A 66 15.11 -21.42 -16.93
N SER A 67 16.12 -22.28 -16.84
CA SER A 67 16.38 -23.34 -17.80
C SER A 67 17.19 -24.47 -17.20
N LYS A 68 17.07 -25.66 -17.79
CA LYS A 68 17.82 -26.85 -17.39
C LYS A 68 19.33 -26.64 -17.39
N SER A 69 19.87 -25.94 -18.40
CA SER A 69 21.30 -25.64 -18.51
C SER A 69 21.78 -24.71 -17.39
N SER A 70 21.04 -23.63 -17.14
CA SER A 70 21.33 -22.68 -16.05
C SER A 70 21.31 -23.37 -14.68
N PHE A 71 20.27 -24.18 -14.43
CA PHE A 71 20.17 -24.94 -13.19
C PHE A 71 21.33 -25.92 -13.01
N LEU A 72 21.64 -26.73 -14.04
CA LEU A 72 22.73 -27.70 -13.95
C LEU A 72 24.10 -27.03 -13.76
N GLN A 73 24.33 -25.87 -14.35
CA GLN A 73 25.55 -25.09 -14.13
C GLN A 73 25.65 -24.61 -12.68
N SER A 74 24.56 -24.07 -12.12
CA SER A 74 24.48 -23.64 -10.72
C SER A 74 24.66 -24.82 -9.75
N ALA A 75 24.01 -25.95 -10.03
CA ALA A 75 24.12 -27.18 -9.25
C ALA A 75 25.54 -27.75 -9.30
N LYS A 76 26.19 -27.78 -10.47
CA LYS A 76 27.56 -28.27 -10.64
C LYS A 76 28.57 -27.39 -9.92
N SER A 77 28.43 -26.07 -10.03
CA SER A 77 29.26 -25.11 -9.29
C SER A 77 29.12 -25.30 -7.77
N SER A 78 27.89 -25.38 -7.27
CA SER A 78 27.61 -25.60 -5.84
C SER A 78 28.13 -26.97 -5.36
N PHE A 79 27.97 -28.02 -6.16
CA PHE A 79 28.46 -29.36 -5.82
C PHE A 79 29.99 -29.39 -5.73
N SER A 80 30.69 -28.85 -6.74
CA SER A 80 32.16 -28.82 -6.76
C SER A 80 32.75 -27.91 -5.69
N GLN A 81 32.07 -26.84 -5.31
CA GLN A 81 32.52 -25.93 -4.25
C GLN A 81 32.52 -26.60 -2.86
N PHE A 82 31.58 -27.50 -2.60
CA PHE A 82 31.37 -28.11 -1.29
C PHE A 82 31.84 -29.57 -1.19
N ASP A 83 32.26 -30.19 -2.30
CA ASP A 83 33.00 -31.45 -2.31
C ASP A 83 34.49 -31.19 -1.97
N GLU A 84 34.75 -30.82 -0.71
CA GLU A 84 36.08 -30.42 -0.21
C GLU A 84 37.14 -31.51 -0.44
N GLU A 85 36.72 -32.77 -0.44
CA GLU A 85 37.58 -33.94 -0.60
C GLU A 85 37.63 -34.48 -2.05
N LYS A 86 36.95 -33.82 -3.01
CA LYS A 86 36.89 -34.21 -4.43
C LYS A 86 36.47 -35.67 -4.65
N ARG A 87 35.52 -36.15 -3.85
CA ARG A 87 35.03 -37.54 -3.87
C ARG A 87 34.04 -37.81 -5.01
N GLY A 88 33.56 -36.76 -5.68
CA GLY A 88 32.44 -36.84 -6.61
C GLY A 88 31.11 -37.14 -5.90
N LYS A 89 31.05 -36.96 -4.57
CA LYS A 89 29.87 -37.18 -3.71
C LYS A 89 29.94 -36.28 -2.48
N LEU A 90 28.80 -35.75 -2.06
CA LEU A 90 28.68 -34.93 -0.86
C LEU A 90 28.21 -35.75 0.34
N ASN A 91 28.91 -35.64 1.46
CA ASN A 91 28.47 -36.20 2.74
C ASN A 91 27.46 -35.27 3.43
N TYR A 92 26.86 -35.73 4.53
CA TYR A 92 25.89 -34.95 5.32
C TYR A 92 26.46 -33.61 5.80
N THR A 93 27.71 -33.58 6.26
CA THR A 93 28.37 -32.38 6.80
C THR A 93 28.61 -31.34 5.71
N GLU A 94 29.07 -31.78 4.53
CA GLU A 94 29.27 -30.93 3.35
C GLU A 94 27.93 -30.36 2.86
N THR A 95 26.91 -31.21 2.80
CA THR A 95 25.55 -30.81 2.42
C THR A 95 24.97 -29.81 3.42
N LYS A 96 25.21 -30.02 4.73
CA LYS A 96 24.78 -29.09 5.77
C LYS A 96 25.43 -27.72 5.62
N ARG A 97 26.75 -27.66 5.41
CA ARG A 97 27.47 -26.38 5.18
C ARG A 97 26.97 -25.65 3.94
N LEU A 98 26.70 -26.38 2.87
CA LEU A 98 26.10 -25.83 1.64
C LEU A 98 24.77 -25.15 1.94
N LEU A 99 23.90 -25.82 2.68
CA LEU A 99 22.61 -25.28 3.05
C LEU A 99 22.73 -24.10 4.01
N GLU A 100 23.63 -24.16 5.00
CA GLU A 100 23.87 -23.04 5.92
C GLU A 100 24.32 -21.79 5.15
N ARG A 101 25.19 -21.94 4.14
CA ARG A 101 25.59 -20.82 3.28
C ARG A 101 24.44 -20.31 2.42
N LEU A 102 23.63 -21.20 1.86
CA LEU A 102 22.42 -20.79 1.12
C LEU A 102 21.43 -20.07 2.02
N ALA A 103 21.24 -20.53 3.24
CA ALA A 103 20.34 -19.90 4.20
C ALA A 103 20.79 -18.49 4.55
N ILE A 104 22.10 -18.26 4.68
CA ILE A 104 22.66 -16.91 4.88
C ILE A 104 22.44 -16.05 3.62
N ASN A 105 22.82 -16.56 2.44
CA ASN A 105 22.77 -15.82 1.18
C ASN A 105 21.33 -15.48 0.72
N LEU A 106 20.35 -16.31 1.11
CA LEU A 106 18.94 -16.16 0.77
C LEU A 106 18.10 -15.70 1.97
N GLU A 107 18.74 -15.25 3.06
CA GLU A 107 18.08 -14.76 4.28
C GLU A 107 16.96 -15.68 4.83
N LEU A 108 17.20 -17.00 4.83
CA LEU A 108 16.28 -18.04 5.25
C LEU A 108 16.39 -18.35 6.76
N PRO A 109 15.37 -18.97 7.38
CA PRO A 109 15.48 -19.44 8.76
C PRO A 109 16.62 -20.45 8.93
N PRO A 110 17.19 -20.55 10.15
CA PRO A 110 18.21 -21.53 10.45
C PRO A 110 17.69 -22.95 10.21
N ILE A 111 18.57 -23.80 9.69
CA ILE A 111 18.21 -25.15 9.27
C ILE A 111 18.02 -26.04 10.49
N ASP A 112 16.84 -26.67 10.58
CA ASP A 112 16.60 -27.72 11.56
C ASP A 112 17.38 -28.98 11.17
N ASP A 113 18.41 -29.31 11.96
CA ASP A 113 19.25 -30.50 11.77
C ASP A 113 18.45 -31.81 11.76
N LYS A 114 17.31 -31.88 12.46
CA LYS A 114 16.42 -33.06 12.41
C LYS A 114 15.71 -33.15 11.07
N MET A 115 15.16 -32.04 10.58
CA MET A 115 14.51 -31.99 9.27
C MET A 115 15.50 -32.29 8.15
N LEU A 116 16.70 -31.74 8.23
CA LEU A 116 17.77 -31.98 7.26
C LEU A 116 18.15 -33.45 7.19
N LYS A 117 18.26 -34.16 8.32
CA LYS A 117 18.53 -35.61 8.33
C LYS A 117 17.45 -36.41 7.61
N VAL A 118 16.18 -36.03 7.79
CA VAL A 118 15.04 -36.69 7.12
C VAL A 118 15.10 -36.46 5.61
N ILE A 119 15.33 -35.21 5.18
CA ILE A 119 15.42 -34.86 3.76
C ILE A 119 16.64 -35.51 3.11
N PHE A 120 17.81 -35.44 3.75
CA PHE A 120 19.03 -36.07 3.25
C PHE A 120 18.84 -37.58 3.04
N ALA A 121 18.23 -38.26 4.02
CA ALA A 121 17.95 -39.69 3.93
C ALA A 121 16.95 -40.05 2.80
N LYS A 122 16.07 -39.11 2.40
CA LYS A 122 15.16 -39.30 1.26
C LYS A 122 15.90 -39.39 -0.07
N TYR A 123 16.99 -38.64 -0.23
CA TYR A 123 17.75 -38.54 -1.48
C TYR A 123 19.02 -39.41 -1.52
N ASP A 124 19.52 -39.90 -0.38
CA ASP A 124 20.59 -40.92 -0.30
C ASP A 124 20.05 -42.32 -0.65
N VAL A 125 19.78 -42.51 -1.94
CA VAL A 125 19.33 -43.80 -2.49
C VAL A 125 20.45 -44.82 -2.28
N GLY A 126 20.21 -45.79 -1.39
CA GLY A 126 21.18 -46.81 -1.00
C GLY A 126 21.76 -46.65 0.40
N LYS A 127 21.40 -45.60 1.16
CA LYS A 127 21.86 -45.34 2.54
C LYS A 127 23.39 -45.35 2.65
N THR A 128 24.05 -44.80 1.66
CA THR A 128 25.51 -44.81 1.55
C THR A 128 26.16 -43.78 2.47
N GLY A 129 25.38 -42.82 2.98
CA GLY A 129 25.86 -41.65 3.72
C GLY A 129 26.32 -40.50 2.81
N PHE A 130 26.13 -40.64 1.49
CA PHE A 130 26.61 -39.68 0.49
C PHE A 130 25.57 -39.44 -0.61
N LEU A 131 25.52 -38.21 -1.12
CA LEU A 131 24.76 -37.85 -2.31
C LEU A 131 25.72 -37.76 -3.50
N ASN A 132 25.52 -38.58 -4.53
CA ASN A 132 26.18 -38.37 -5.83
C ASN A 132 25.59 -37.11 -6.53
N PHE A 133 26.21 -36.67 -7.63
CA PHE A 133 25.76 -35.46 -8.33
C PHE A 133 24.29 -35.53 -8.78
N GLU A 134 23.82 -36.69 -9.25
CA GLU A 134 22.44 -36.86 -9.71
C GLU A 134 21.42 -36.72 -8.56
N GLN A 135 21.70 -37.38 -7.44
CA GLN A 135 20.91 -37.30 -6.20
C GLN A 135 20.93 -35.88 -5.63
N PHE A 136 22.09 -35.23 -5.65
CA PHE A 136 22.24 -33.84 -5.24
C PHE A 136 21.44 -32.91 -6.15
N ALA A 137 21.49 -33.08 -7.48
CA ALA A 137 20.75 -32.25 -8.42
C ALA A 137 19.23 -32.38 -8.22
N LYS A 138 18.73 -33.60 -7.97
CA LYS A 138 17.32 -33.85 -7.56
C LYS A 138 16.97 -33.06 -6.29
N PHE A 139 17.75 -33.28 -5.24
CA PHE A 139 17.57 -32.61 -3.96
C PHE A 139 17.60 -31.08 -4.10
N PHE A 140 18.59 -30.55 -4.82
CA PHE A 140 18.83 -29.13 -4.99
C PHE A 140 17.72 -28.44 -5.81
N TRP A 141 17.20 -29.12 -6.85
CA TRP A 141 16.05 -28.65 -7.61
C TRP A 141 14.81 -28.49 -6.73
N HIS A 142 14.47 -29.54 -5.97
CA HIS A 142 13.31 -29.48 -5.09
C HIS A 142 13.48 -28.44 -3.98
N LEU A 143 14.70 -28.30 -3.45
CA LEU A 143 15.02 -27.30 -2.44
C LEU A 143 14.83 -25.88 -2.99
N LEU A 144 15.45 -25.55 -4.13
CA LEU A 144 15.35 -24.20 -4.70
C LEU A 144 13.93 -23.85 -5.10
N ASN A 145 13.16 -24.79 -5.67
CA ASN A 145 11.74 -24.56 -5.95
C ASN A 145 10.92 -24.37 -4.67
N SER A 146 11.16 -25.19 -3.64
CA SER A 146 10.49 -25.03 -2.34
C SER A 146 10.84 -23.68 -1.69
N ILE A 147 12.08 -23.22 -1.84
CA ILE A 147 12.52 -21.92 -1.34
C ILE A 147 11.82 -20.79 -2.11
N ARG A 148 11.81 -20.88 -3.44
CA ARG A 148 11.12 -19.92 -4.32
C ARG A 148 9.64 -19.84 -3.92
N GLU A 149 8.93 -20.95 -3.90
CA GLU A 149 7.49 -20.97 -3.58
C GLU A 149 7.17 -20.49 -2.17
N LYS A 150 8.03 -20.76 -1.18
CA LYS A 150 7.75 -20.45 0.22
C LYS A 150 8.24 -19.09 0.70
N TYR A 151 9.37 -18.61 0.18
CA TYR A 151 10.05 -17.40 0.66
C TYR A 151 10.19 -16.32 -0.42
N TYR A 152 9.89 -16.63 -1.69
CA TYR A 152 9.95 -15.71 -2.82
C TYR A 152 8.85 -16.03 -3.85
N PRO A 153 7.57 -16.20 -3.44
CA PRO A 153 6.52 -16.66 -4.34
C PRO A 153 6.28 -15.65 -5.46
N GLU A 154 6.09 -16.15 -6.68
CA GLU A 154 5.51 -15.33 -7.75
C GLU A 154 4.07 -14.98 -7.39
N LYS A 155 3.72 -13.70 -7.55
CA LYS A 155 2.38 -13.20 -7.26
C LYS A 155 1.44 -13.61 -8.39
N SER A 156 0.62 -14.61 -8.14
CA SER A 156 -0.43 -15.07 -9.05
C SER A 156 -1.67 -14.17 -9.01
N ILE A 157 -1.87 -13.40 -7.93
CA ILE A 157 -2.95 -12.43 -7.80
C ILE A 157 -2.31 -11.09 -7.44
N LEU A 158 -2.55 -10.06 -8.26
CA LEU A 158 -2.10 -8.70 -8.03
C LEU A 158 -3.33 -7.86 -7.81
N VAL A 159 -3.46 -7.29 -6.61
CA VAL A 159 -4.68 -6.58 -6.25
C VAL A 159 -4.41 -5.13 -6.02
N THR A 160 -4.88 -4.30 -6.95
CA THR A 160 -4.71 -2.86 -6.90
C THR A 160 -5.99 -2.20 -6.41
N ARG A 161 -5.84 -1.07 -5.71
CA ARG A 161 -6.97 -0.36 -5.09
C ARG A 161 -8.03 0.11 -6.08
N ASP A 162 -7.65 0.45 -7.31
CA ASP A 162 -8.58 0.86 -8.35
C ASP A 162 -9.60 -0.25 -8.70
N GLN A 163 -9.20 -1.52 -8.57
CA GLN A 163 -10.09 -2.68 -8.72
C GLN A 163 -11.15 -2.72 -7.59
N PHE A 164 -10.79 -2.23 -6.39
CA PHE A 164 -11.68 -2.13 -5.24
C PHE A 164 -12.57 -0.90 -5.22
N VAL A 165 -12.60 -0.05 -6.24
CA VAL A 165 -13.59 1.04 -6.31
C VAL A 165 -14.41 0.82 -7.57
N ARG A 166 -15.57 0.17 -7.43
CA ARG A 166 -16.38 -0.22 -8.58
C ARG A 166 -17.12 1.00 -9.08
N ARG A 167 -17.27 1.05 -10.40
CA ARG A 167 -18.17 1.97 -11.06
C ARG A 167 -19.39 1.19 -11.54
N THR A 168 -20.57 1.60 -11.09
CA THR A 168 -21.81 0.89 -11.40
C THR A 168 -22.82 1.84 -12.02
N SER A 169 -23.20 1.57 -13.27
CA SER A 169 -24.29 2.29 -13.93
C SER A 169 -25.63 1.73 -13.48
N LEU A 170 -26.38 2.54 -12.74
CA LEU A 170 -27.71 2.23 -12.23
C LEU A 170 -28.73 2.18 -13.38
N LYS A 171 -29.50 1.09 -13.44
CA LYS A 171 -30.63 0.96 -14.37
C LYS A 171 -31.91 1.45 -13.68
N LYS A 172 -32.97 1.72 -14.44
CA LYS A 172 -34.26 2.21 -13.93
C LYS A 172 -34.90 1.37 -12.78
N ALA A 173 -34.49 0.11 -12.62
CA ALA A 173 -34.98 -0.77 -11.55
C ALA A 173 -34.10 -0.74 -10.29
N ASP A 174 -32.86 -0.25 -10.41
CA ASP A 174 -31.82 -0.25 -9.38
C ASP A 174 -31.50 1.19 -9.01
N ASP A 175 -32.43 1.87 -8.33
CA ASP A 175 -32.19 3.23 -7.84
C ASP A 175 -31.17 3.22 -6.70
N ILE A 176 -30.42 4.30 -6.50
CA ILE A 176 -29.43 4.43 -5.42
C ILE A 176 -30.08 4.19 -4.04
N GLU A 177 -31.36 4.53 -3.88
CA GLU A 177 -32.15 4.29 -2.67
C GLU A 177 -32.43 2.81 -2.38
N SER A 178 -32.30 1.93 -3.38
CA SER A 178 -32.40 0.47 -3.19
C SER A 178 -31.15 -0.10 -2.52
N ILE A 179 -30.01 0.59 -2.65
CA ILE A 179 -28.72 0.18 -2.09
C ILE A 179 -28.47 0.90 -0.75
N PHE A 180 -28.80 2.19 -0.69
CA PHE A 180 -28.57 3.04 0.46
C PHE A 180 -29.86 3.62 1.03
N SER A 181 -29.92 3.71 2.34
CA SER A 181 -30.88 4.55 3.05
C SER A 181 -30.25 5.92 3.31
N PHE A 182 -30.94 7.00 2.91
CA PHE A 182 -30.47 8.37 3.08
C PHE A 182 -30.94 8.92 4.43
N ASP A 183 -30.00 9.32 5.28
CA ASP A 183 -30.29 9.80 6.63
C ASP A 183 -30.43 11.33 6.65
N LYS A 184 -29.30 12.05 6.60
CA LYS A 184 -29.26 13.51 6.78
C LYS A 184 -28.42 14.16 5.68
N LYS A 185 -28.90 15.28 5.12
CA LYS A 185 -28.05 16.19 4.33
C LYS A 185 -27.01 16.83 5.26
N ILE A 186 -25.73 16.53 5.01
CA ILE A 186 -24.61 17.03 5.83
C ILE A 186 -23.86 18.18 5.16
N GLY A 187 -24.05 18.39 3.87
CA GLY A 187 -23.43 19.50 3.14
C GLY A 187 -24.14 19.81 1.83
N GLU A 188 -23.87 21.02 1.33
CA GLU A 188 -24.24 21.48 -0.01
C GLU A 188 -23.11 22.36 -0.50
N GLY A 189 -22.44 21.92 -1.57
CA GLY A 189 -21.35 22.66 -2.18
C GLY A 189 -21.72 23.12 -3.58
N SER A 190 -20.77 23.78 -4.24
CA SER A 190 -20.86 24.16 -5.66
C SER A 190 -21.06 22.97 -6.60
N PHE A 191 -20.71 21.76 -6.17
CA PHE A 191 -20.70 20.54 -6.99
C PHE A 191 -21.91 19.63 -6.75
N GLY A 192 -22.75 19.94 -5.77
CA GLY A 192 -23.94 19.17 -5.46
C GLY A 192 -24.17 18.95 -3.96
N LYS A 193 -24.92 17.90 -3.63
CA LYS A 193 -25.43 17.65 -2.27
C LYS A 193 -24.70 16.48 -1.63
N VAL A 194 -24.43 16.60 -0.34
CA VAL A 194 -23.73 15.56 0.42
C VAL A 194 -24.66 15.03 1.51
N PHE A 195 -24.84 13.71 1.55
CA PHE A 195 -25.73 13.03 2.49
C PHE A 195 -24.96 12.00 3.31
N LEU A 196 -25.30 11.90 4.59
CA LEU A 196 -25.02 10.72 5.39
C LEU A 196 -25.97 9.61 4.92
N VAL A 197 -25.42 8.44 4.63
CA VAL A 197 -26.19 7.29 4.15
C VAL A 197 -25.81 6.02 4.91
N ARG A 198 -26.71 5.05 4.92
CA ARG A 198 -26.47 3.72 5.46
C ARG A 198 -26.73 2.67 4.38
N GLU A 199 -25.71 1.89 4.07
CA GLU A 199 -25.80 0.77 3.14
C GLU A 199 -26.74 -0.30 3.71
N ARG A 200 -27.73 -0.72 2.93
CA ARG A 200 -28.80 -1.60 3.42
C ARG A 200 -28.33 -3.02 3.69
N CYS A 201 -27.43 -3.54 2.86
CA CYS A 201 -26.98 -4.93 2.94
C CYS A 201 -25.98 -5.17 4.08
N SER A 202 -25.09 -4.20 4.34
CA SER A 202 -24.02 -4.29 5.35
C SER A 202 -24.35 -3.55 6.65
N GLY A 203 -25.29 -2.59 6.60
CA GLY A 203 -25.57 -1.67 7.70
C GLY A 203 -24.51 -0.59 7.90
N LEU A 204 -23.49 -0.52 7.03
CA LEU A 204 -22.36 0.40 7.18
C LEU A 204 -22.79 1.85 6.89
N THR A 205 -22.34 2.77 7.75
CA THR A 205 -22.54 4.20 7.55
C THR A 205 -21.47 4.76 6.61
N ARG A 206 -21.91 5.57 5.65
CA ARG A 206 -21.12 6.18 4.57
C ARG A 206 -21.57 7.61 4.32
N VAL A 207 -20.81 8.32 3.49
CA VAL A 207 -21.21 9.61 2.93
C VAL A 207 -21.43 9.43 1.43
N CYS A 208 -22.51 10.00 0.90
CA CYS A 208 -22.80 10.04 -0.53
C CYS A 208 -22.74 11.49 -1.02
N LYS A 209 -21.76 11.80 -1.87
CA LYS A 209 -21.68 13.06 -2.63
C LYS A 209 -22.43 12.84 -3.95
N ILE A 210 -23.53 13.57 -4.13
CA ILE A 210 -24.35 13.55 -5.35
C ILE A 210 -23.93 14.72 -6.21
N ILE A 211 -23.43 14.43 -7.41
CA ILE A 211 -23.07 15.41 -8.43
C ILE A 211 -24.13 15.37 -9.53
N ASP A 212 -24.77 16.50 -9.78
CA ASP A 212 -25.75 16.66 -10.85
C ASP A 212 -25.02 17.03 -12.15
N ARG A 213 -25.11 16.16 -13.17
CA ARG A 213 -24.41 16.33 -14.45
C ARG A 213 -24.93 17.52 -15.26
N SER A 214 -26.17 17.94 -15.03
CA SER A 214 -26.82 19.02 -15.76
C SER A 214 -26.58 20.39 -15.13
N LEU A 215 -26.37 20.43 -13.81
CA LEU A 215 -26.16 21.65 -13.03
C LEU A 215 -24.69 21.91 -12.70
N SER A 216 -23.79 20.93 -12.87
CA SER A 216 -22.36 21.14 -12.66
C SER A 216 -21.77 22.04 -13.75
N ASN A 217 -21.15 23.16 -13.36
CA ASN A 217 -20.34 24.00 -14.25
C ASN A 217 -19.05 23.30 -14.74
N MET A 218 -18.81 22.05 -14.31
CA MET A 218 -17.64 21.25 -14.67
C MET A 218 -17.91 20.42 -15.92
N SER A 219 -16.88 20.20 -16.74
CA SER A 219 -16.98 19.22 -17.80
C SER A 219 -17.04 17.81 -17.21
N LEU A 220 -17.68 16.87 -17.92
CA LEU A 220 -17.66 15.46 -17.55
C LEU A 220 -16.22 14.97 -17.32
N GLU A 221 -15.27 15.43 -18.13
CA GLU A 221 -13.84 15.11 -17.99
C GLU A 221 -13.26 15.50 -16.64
N GLN A 222 -13.67 16.63 -16.05
CA GLN A 222 -13.18 17.03 -14.72
C GLN A 222 -13.76 16.16 -13.61
N ILE A 223 -15.04 15.75 -13.72
CA ILE A 223 -15.66 14.82 -12.77
C ILE A 223 -14.97 13.45 -12.86
N GLU A 224 -14.68 12.99 -14.07
CA GLU A 224 -13.93 11.76 -14.31
C GLU A 224 -12.51 11.82 -13.73
N ALA A 225 -11.83 12.96 -13.90
CA ALA A 225 -10.51 13.18 -13.35
C ALA A 225 -10.51 13.15 -11.81
N GLU A 226 -11.48 13.79 -11.15
CA GLU A 226 -11.62 13.75 -9.68
C GLU A 226 -11.76 12.31 -9.19
N VAL A 227 -12.64 11.51 -9.82
CA VAL A 227 -12.82 10.10 -9.47
C VAL A 227 -11.55 9.30 -9.70
N ALA A 228 -10.87 9.49 -10.83
CA ALA A 228 -9.63 8.79 -11.15
C ALA A 228 -8.52 9.10 -10.14
N VAL A 229 -8.36 10.36 -9.76
CA VAL A 229 -7.40 10.78 -8.71
C VAL A 229 -7.78 10.14 -7.38
N LEU A 230 -9.03 10.24 -6.93
CA LEU A 230 -9.43 9.67 -5.64
C LEU A 230 -9.30 8.14 -5.58
N LYS A 231 -9.46 7.44 -6.72
CA LYS A 231 -9.23 5.99 -6.81
C LYS A 231 -7.77 5.61 -6.61
N SER A 232 -6.83 6.41 -7.12
CA SER A 232 -5.40 6.11 -7.06
C SER A 232 -4.75 6.49 -5.72
N LEU A 233 -5.43 7.27 -4.88
CA LEU A 233 -4.90 7.73 -3.60
C LEU A 233 -5.27 6.79 -2.44
N ASP A 234 -4.25 6.34 -1.69
CA ASP A 234 -4.41 5.60 -0.44
C ASP A 234 -3.50 6.15 0.66
N HIS A 235 -4.05 7.05 1.46
CA HIS A 235 -3.30 7.69 2.53
C HIS A 235 -4.19 7.87 3.77
N PRO A 236 -3.67 7.68 5.00
CA PRO A 236 -4.45 7.84 6.23
C PRO A 236 -5.08 9.24 6.38
N ASN A 237 -4.50 10.27 5.76
CA ASN A 237 -4.95 11.66 5.82
C ASN A 237 -5.63 12.18 4.54
N ILE A 238 -5.99 11.29 3.61
CA ILE A 238 -6.81 11.61 2.43
C ILE A 238 -8.16 10.88 2.57
N ILE A 239 -9.23 11.50 2.09
CA ILE A 239 -10.56 10.90 2.12
C ILE A 239 -10.61 9.61 1.29
N LYS A 240 -11.13 8.53 1.88
CA LYS A 240 -11.33 7.27 1.16
C LYS A 240 -12.65 7.31 0.40
N ILE A 241 -12.61 6.87 -0.86
CA ILE A 241 -13.80 6.51 -1.64
C ILE A 241 -13.96 4.99 -1.63
N PHE A 242 -15.21 4.51 -1.65
CA PHE A 242 -15.53 3.07 -1.65
C PHE A 242 -16.15 2.63 -2.98
N GLU A 243 -17.06 3.44 -3.53
CA GLU A 243 -17.81 3.12 -4.75
C GLU A 243 -18.20 4.38 -5.51
N VAL A 244 -18.46 4.22 -6.81
CA VAL A 244 -19.09 5.23 -7.65
C VAL A 244 -20.30 4.61 -8.34
N TYR A 245 -21.46 5.21 -8.15
CA TYR A 245 -22.68 4.88 -8.90
C TYR A 245 -23.01 6.02 -9.86
N GLU A 246 -23.68 5.70 -10.96
CA GLU A 246 -24.12 6.71 -11.90
C GLU A 246 -25.46 6.36 -12.53
N ASP A 247 -26.29 7.36 -12.74
CA ASP A 247 -27.47 7.27 -13.60
C ASP A 247 -27.37 8.31 -14.73
N LYS A 248 -28.49 8.58 -15.41
CA LYS A 248 -28.53 9.53 -16.54
C LYS A 248 -28.27 10.97 -16.12
N GLU A 249 -28.65 11.33 -14.91
CA GLU A 249 -28.68 12.71 -14.40
C GLU A 249 -27.61 12.95 -13.33
N HIS A 250 -27.23 11.91 -12.57
CA HIS A 250 -26.39 12.04 -11.40
C HIS A 250 -25.19 11.09 -11.38
N MET A 251 -24.16 11.50 -10.67
CA MET A 251 -23.09 10.64 -10.18
C MET A 251 -23.10 10.64 -8.66
N TYR A 252 -22.94 9.47 -8.05
CA TYR A 252 -22.96 9.25 -6.61
C TYR A 252 -21.61 8.70 -6.18
N ILE A 253 -20.84 9.49 -5.44
CA ILE A 253 -19.54 9.07 -4.91
C ILE A 253 -19.74 8.66 -3.45
N ILE A 254 -19.50 7.38 -3.14
CA ILE A 254 -19.59 6.83 -1.79
C ILE A 254 -18.24 6.96 -1.10
N MET A 255 -18.22 7.64 0.04
CA MET A 255 -17.02 8.10 0.73
C MET A 255 -17.05 7.75 2.21
N GLU A 256 -15.88 7.86 2.82
CA GLU A 256 -15.68 7.78 4.28
C GLU A 256 -16.48 8.86 5.03
N ASN A 257 -17.08 8.46 6.14
CA ASN A 257 -17.78 9.39 7.03
C ASN A 257 -16.81 10.05 8.02
N CYS A 258 -16.62 11.36 7.88
CA CYS A 258 -15.87 12.20 8.82
C CYS A 258 -16.84 12.96 9.74
N GLY A 259 -17.01 12.48 10.97
CA GLY A 259 -17.99 13.02 11.91
C GLY A 259 -17.49 14.20 12.77
N GLY A 260 -16.26 14.66 12.55
CA GLY A 260 -15.62 15.72 13.35
C GLY A 260 -15.86 17.15 12.86
N GLY A 261 -16.47 17.32 11.68
CA GLY A 261 -16.70 18.64 11.07
C GLY A 261 -15.46 19.18 10.34
N GLU A 262 -15.57 20.38 9.81
CA GLU A 262 -14.48 21.05 9.10
C GLU A 262 -13.44 21.60 10.08
N LEU A 263 -12.17 21.64 9.66
CA LEU A 263 -11.12 22.29 10.42
C LEU A 263 -11.45 23.78 10.63
N PHE A 264 -12.03 24.43 9.62
CA PHE A 264 -12.49 25.81 9.69
C PHE A 264 -13.42 26.08 10.89
N GLU A 265 -14.48 25.25 11.06
CA GLU A 265 -15.44 25.40 12.16
C GLU A 265 -14.77 25.29 13.53
N ARG A 266 -13.80 24.37 13.67
CA ARG A 266 -13.07 24.15 14.91
C ARG A 266 -12.20 25.36 15.28
N ILE A 267 -11.61 26.01 14.29
CA ILE A 267 -10.87 27.27 14.47
C ILE A 267 -11.82 28.38 14.88
N HIS A 268 -12.92 28.55 14.15
CA HIS A 268 -13.90 29.59 14.41
C HIS A 268 -14.48 29.48 15.82
N GLU A 269 -14.77 28.26 16.29
CA GLU A 269 -15.22 28.01 17.66
C GLU A 269 -14.17 28.41 18.71
N ALA A 270 -12.89 28.10 18.48
CA ALA A 270 -11.82 28.48 19.40
C ALA A 270 -11.64 30.01 19.46
N VAL A 271 -11.57 30.66 18.29
CA VAL A 271 -11.36 32.11 18.16
C VAL A 271 -12.54 32.90 18.72
N SER A 272 -13.78 32.48 18.44
CA SER A 272 -14.99 33.14 18.98
C SER A 272 -15.08 33.09 20.50
N LYS A 273 -14.44 32.11 21.14
CA LYS A 273 -14.30 31.99 22.60
C LYS A 273 -13.06 32.71 23.15
N GLY A 274 -12.29 33.41 22.31
CA GLY A 274 -11.08 34.13 22.69
C GLY A 274 -9.86 33.23 22.93
N PHE A 275 -9.89 31.98 22.49
CA PHE A 275 -8.77 31.05 22.64
C PHE A 275 -7.93 30.97 21.36
N ARG A 276 -6.61 30.84 21.53
CA ARG A 276 -5.67 30.49 20.46
C ARG A 276 -5.43 28.99 20.47
N LEU A 277 -5.23 28.41 19.29
CA LEU A 277 -4.75 27.04 19.19
C LEU A 277 -3.30 26.98 19.67
N SER A 278 -2.95 25.92 20.41
CA SER A 278 -1.56 25.74 20.81
C SER A 278 -0.72 25.36 19.59
N GLU A 279 0.50 25.87 19.54
CA GLU A 279 1.44 25.58 18.45
C GLU A 279 1.69 24.08 18.28
N ARG A 280 1.73 23.32 19.39
CA ARG A 280 1.80 21.85 19.38
C ARG A 280 0.62 21.21 18.65
N TYR A 281 -0.60 21.72 18.86
CA TYR A 281 -1.78 21.21 18.17
C TYR A 281 -1.72 21.56 16.68
N VAL A 282 -1.34 22.80 16.33
CA VAL A 282 -1.18 23.22 14.93
C VAL A 282 -0.11 22.37 14.24
N ALA A 283 1.04 22.12 14.88
CA ALA A 283 2.08 21.24 14.35
C ALA A 283 1.58 19.82 14.10
N HIS A 284 0.71 19.29 14.97
CA HIS A 284 0.10 17.98 14.76
C HIS A 284 -0.84 17.93 13.54
N ILE A 285 -1.60 19.01 13.28
CA ILE A 285 -2.45 19.15 12.09
C ILE A 285 -1.61 19.34 10.84
N MET A 286 -0.66 20.28 10.86
CA MET A 286 0.23 20.58 9.74
C MET A 286 1.04 19.36 9.32
N ARG A 287 1.53 18.53 10.26
CA ARG A 287 2.27 17.31 9.91
C ARG A 287 1.41 16.36 9.06
N GLN A 288 0.13 16.24 9.38
CA GLN A 288 -0.78 15.38 8.63
C GLN A 288 -1.14 15.95 7.26
N ILE A 289 -1.27 17.28 7.14
CA ILE A 289 -1.46 17.96 5.87
C ILE A 289 -0.23 17.74 4.98
N MET A 290 0.97 18.02 5.50
CA MET A 290 2.20 17.90 4.74
C MET A 290 2.54 16.45 4.35
N ALA A 291 2.22 15.46 5.20
CA ALA A 291 2.32 14.03 4.86
C ALA A 291 1.42 13.67 3.67
N ALA A 292 0.16 14.13 3.68
CA ALA A 292 -0.74 13.91 2.55
C ALA A 292 -0.26 14.63 1.27
N LEU A 293 0.23 15.88 1.38
CA LEU A 293 0.81 16.60 0.24
C LEU A 293 2.00 15.83 -0.35
N ALA A 294 2.96 15.43 0.49
CA ALA A 294 4.13 14.67 0.05
C ALA A 294 3.73 13.37 -0.67
N TYR A 295 2.70 12.68 -0.17
CA TYR A 295 2.18 11.45 -0.78
C TYR A 295 1.61 11.65 -2.18
N PHE A 296 0.80 12.68 -2.41
CA PHE A 296 0.19 12.87 -3.74
C PHE A 296 1.08 13.69 -4.69
N HIS A 297 1.98 14.53 -4.18
CA HIS A 297 3.03 15.19 -4.98
C HIS A 297 4.02 14.19 -5.55
N SER A 298 4.40 13.14 -4.81
CA SER A 298 5.26 12.06 -5.34
C SER A 298 4.60 11.24 -6.46
N ARG A 299 3.29 11.39 -6.63
CA ARG A 299 2.47 10.81 -7.72
C ARG A 299 2.13 11.86 -8.79
N ASN A 300 2.83 12.99 -8.78
CA ASN A 300 2.62 14.11 -9.70
C ASN A 300 1.20 14.69 -9.66
N ILE A 301 0.48 14.58 -8.54
CA ILE A 301 -0.87 15.15 -8.40
C ILE A 301 -0.76 16.49 -7.68
N VAL A 302 -1.34 17.56 -8.22
CA VAL A 302 -1.43 18.88 -7.57
C VAL A 302 -2.87 19.15 -7.17
N HIS A 303 -3.12 19.56 -5.92
CA HIS A 303 -4.48 19.73 -5.38
C HIS A 303 -5.14 21.06 -5.80
N LYS A 304 -4.39 22.18 -5.80
CA LYS A 304 -4.80 23.54 -6.21
C LYS A 304 -5.88 24.25 -5.38
N ASP A 305 -6.63 23.56 -4.54
CA ASP A 305 -7.64 24.19 -3.65
C ASP A 305 -7.52 23.79 -2.17
N LEU A 306 -6.29 23.72 -1.64
CA LEU A 306 -6.08 23.40 -0.23
C LEU A 306 -6.47 24.58 0.68
N LYS A 307 -7.46 24.35 1.55
CA LYS A 307 -8.00 25.35 2.50
C LYS A 307 -8.66 24.66 3.70
N PRO A 308 -8.91 25.36 4.82
CA PRO A 308 -9.48 24.74 6.03
C PRO A 308 -10.85 24.08 5.84
N GLU A 309 -11.66 24.54 4.89
CA GLU A 309 -12.95 23.96 4.50
C GLU A 309 -12.79 22.60 3.81
N ASN A 310 -11.68 22.40 3.09
CA ASN A 310 -11.34 21.15 2.41
C ASN A 310 -10.54 20.18 3.30
N ILE A 311 -10.52 20.43 4.61
CA ILE A 311 -9.85 19.59 5.61
C ILE A 311 -10.88 19.21 6.69
N LEU A 312 -11.28 17.95 6.72
CA LEU A 312 -12.23 17.43 7.71
C LEU A 312 -11.51 16.81 8.91
N MET A 313 -12.12 16.92 10.07
CA MET A 313 -11.78 16.14 11.25
C MET A 313 -12.55 14.81 11.19
N GLN A 314 -11.84 13.69 11.31
CA GLN A 314 -12.47 12.37 11.29
C GLN A 314 -13.47 12.18 12.45
N GLU A 315 -13.14 12.71 13.63
CA GLU A 315 -13.93 12.66 14.86
C GLU A 315 -13.92 14.01 15.59
N LYS A 316 -14.86 14.21 16.52
CA LYS A 316 -14.93 15.45 17.33
C LYS A 316 -13.78 15.62 18.34
N SER A 317 -13.02 14.56 18.58
CA SER A 317 -11.90 14.53 19.55
C SER A 317 -10.78 15.51 19.16
N HIS A 318 -10.08 16.06 20.16
CA HIS A 318 -8.87 16.88 19.95
C HIS A 318 -7.68 16.07 19.41
N HIS A 319 -7.73 14.74 19.47
CA HIS A 319 -6.72 13.85 18.89
C HIS A 319 -7.18 13.22 17.57
N SER A 320 -8.23 13.77 16.96
CA SER A 320 -8.73 13.27 15.68
C SER A 320 -7.70 13.49 14.57
N SER A 321 -7.55 12.47 13.73
CA SER A 321 -6.87 12.63 12.45
C SER A 321 -7.65 13.59 11.54
N ILE A 322 -6.93 14.22 10.61
CA ILE A 322 -7.53 15.01 9.53
C ILE A 322 -7.70 14.17 8.27
N LYS A 323 -8.61 14.59 7.40
CA LYS A 323 -8.82 14.07 6.05
C LYS A 323 -8.90 15.23 5.08
N ILE A 324 -7.98 15.28 4.12
CA ILE A 324 -8.09 16.17 2.96
C ILE A 324 -9.18 15.63 2.05
N ILE A 325 -10.09 16.52 1.65
CA ILE A 325 -11.21 16.25 0.75
C ILE A 325 -11.11 17.15 -0.49
N ASP A 326 -11.97 16.86 -1.47
CA ASP A 326 -12.24 17.70 -2.65
C ASP A 326 -11.08 17.89 -3.63
N PHE A 327 -10.86 16.86 -4.46
CA PHE A 327 -9.87 16.86 -5.54
C PHE A 327 -10.48 17.34 -6.87
N GLY A 328 -11.60 18.07 -6.84
CA GLY A 328 -12.31 18.52 -8.06
C GLY A 328 -11.50 19.49 -8.94
N LEU A 329 -10.50 20.16 -8.38
CA LEU A 329 -9.55 21.00 -9.12
C LEU A 329 -8.19 20.35 -9.34
N ALA A 330 -7.99 19.12 -8.86
CA ALA A 330 -6.69 18.45 -8.91
C ALA A 330 -6.26 18.19 -10.36
N GLU A 331 -4.94 18.14 -10.59
CA GLU A 331 -4.35 17.88 -11.89
C GLU A 331 -3.17 16.92 -11.76
N ILE A 332 -3.07 15.97 -12.69
CA ILE A 332 -1.96 15.02 -12.78
C ILE A 332 -0.94 15.59 -13.77
N PHE A 333 0.24 15.89 -13.28
CA PHE A 333 1.40 16.31 -14.06
C PHE A 333 2.10 15.11 -14.68
N LYS A 334 2.70 15.29 -15.86
CA LYS A 334 3.41 14.21 -16.55
C LYS A 334 4.79 13.94 -15.96
N SER A 335 5.39 14.96 -15.36
CA SER A 335 6.70 14.93 -14.73
C SER A 335 6.78 15.97 -13.61
N VAL A 336 7.80 15.89 -12.78
CA VAL A 336 8.06 16.85 -11.70
C VAL A 336 8.31 18.27 -12.23
N ASP A 337 8.92 18.38 -13.42
CA ASP A 337 9.18 19.65 -14.12
C ASP A 337 8.01 20.13 -14.98
N ASP A 338 6.81 19.54 -14.84
CA ASP A 338 5.63 19.97 -15.60
C ASP A 338 4.99 21.21 -14.96
N HIS A 339 4.35 22.04 -15.77
CA HIS A 339 3.75 23.30 -15.35
C HIS A 339 2.34 23.44 -15.92
N SER A 340 1.42 23.99 -15.12
CA SER A 340 0.04 24.24 -15.55
C SER A 340 -0.25 25.74 -15.70
N ASN A 341 -0.96 26.10 -16.77
CA ASN A 341 -1.47 27.46 -16.98
C ASN A 341 -2.94 27.63 -16.54
N HIS A 342 -3.53 26.56 -15.98
CA HIS A 342 -4.92 26.49 -15.55
C HIS A 342 -5.10 27.03 -14.12
N ALA A 343 -5.09 28.36 -14.00
CA ALA A 343 -5.33 29.02 -12.71
C ALA A 343 -6.74 28.75 -12.15
N ALA A 344 -6.80 28.07 -11.01
CA ALA A 344 -8.02 27.73 -10.27
C ALA A 344 -7.73 27.64 -8.76
N GLY A 345 -8.77 27.64 -7.94
CA GLY A 345 -8.70 27.56 -6.47
C GLY A 345 -9.32 28.76 -5.75
N THR A 346 -9.20 28.77 -4.42
CA THR A 346 -9.74 29.82 -3.56
C THR A 346 -8.74 30.97 -3.42
N VAL A 347 -9.10 32.15 -3.91
CA VAL A 347 -8.23 33.33 -4.09
C VAL A 347 -7.37 33.70 -2.86
N LEU A 348 -7.89 33.52 -1.64
CA LEU A 348 -7.18 33.86 -0.41
C LEU A 348 -6.03 32.89 -0.05
N TYR A 349 -6.00 31.71 -0.67
CA TYR A 349 -5.01 30.66 -0.44
C TYR A 349 -4.07 30.46 -1.65
N MET A 350 -4.39 31.07 -2.79
CA MET A 350 -3.60 30.94 -4.02
C MET A 350 -2.18 31.48 -3.88
N ALA A 351 -1.23 30.70 -4.41
CA ALA A 351 0.17 31.09 -4.51
C ALA A 351 0.41 32.15 -5.60
N PRO A 352 1.51 32.94 -5.52
CA PRO A 352 1.90 33.91 -6.54
C PRO A 352 1.87 33.35 -7.97
N GLU A 353 2.46 32.18 -8.17
CA GLU A 353 2.61 31.52 -9.46
C GLU A 353 1.27 31.07 -10.07
N VAL A 354 0.24 30.83 -9.25
CA VAL A 354 -1.13 30.58 -9.73
C VAL A 354 -1.72 31.82 -10.39
N PHE A 355 -1.49 33.01 -9.83
CA PHE A 355 -1.90 34.27 -10.48
C PHE A 355 -1.11 34.59 -11.75
N LEU A 356 0.10 34.04 -11.86
CA LEU A 356 0.99 34.17 -13.02
C LEU A 356 0.75 33.09 -14.08
N ARG A 357 -0.05 32.05 -13.78
CA ARG A 357 -0.35 30.90 -14.65
C ARG A 357 0.89 30.06 -14.99
N ASP A 358 1.75 29.88 -14.00
CA ASP A 358 2.95 29.06 -14.08
C ASP A 358 2.99 28.11 -12.87
N ILE A 359 2.00 27.22 -12.80
CA ILE A 359 1.67 26.47 -11.59
C ILE A 359 2.55 25.23 -11.49
N THR A 360 3.21 25.07 -10.35
CA THR A 360 3.98 23.89 -9.96
C THR A 360 3.37 23.22 -8.71
N THR A 361 3.91 22.08 -8.27
CA THR A 361 3.40 21.37 -7.07
C THR A 361 3.51 22.20 -5.79
N GLU A 362 4.50 23.11 -5.73
CA GLU A 362 4.81 23.97 -4.60
C GLU A 362 3.66 24.93 -4.25
N CYS A 363 2.70 25.16 -5.17
CA CYS A 363 1.53 26.00 -4.88
C CYS A 363 0.68 25.46 -3.72
N ASP A 364 0.65 24.14 -3.54
CA ASP A 364 -0.04 23.50 -2.42
C ASP A 364 0.72 23.73 -1.10
N VAL A 365 2.06 23.81 -1.14
CA VAL A 365 2.89 24.15 0.04
C VAL A 365 2.62 25.58 0.48
N TRP A 366 2.49 26.52 -0.47
CA TRP A 366 2.06 27.88 -0.16
C TRP A 366 0.68 27.90 0.49
N SER A 367 -0.28 27.19 -0.12
CA SER A 367 -1.66 27.09 0.40
C SER A 367 -1.67 26.54 1.83
N ALA A 368 -0.85 25.52 2.10
CA ALA A 368 -0.63 24.97 3.44
C ALA A 368 0.03 25.99 4.40
N GLY A 369 0.93 26.83 3.91
CA GLY A 369 1.53 27.93 4.66
C GLY A 369 0.49 28.99 5.06
N VAL A 370 -0.43 29.33 4.16
CA VAL A 370 -1.57 30.22 4.45
C VAL A 370 -2.48 29.59 5.51
N VAL A 371 -2.76 28.29 5.42
CA VAL A 371 -3.51 27.54 6.45
C VAL A 371 -2.78 27.56 7.79
N MET A 372 -1.46 27.31 7.81
CA MET A 372 -0.64 27.36 9.02
C MET A 372 -0.67 28.74 9.67
N TYR A 373 -0.52 29.79 8.87
CA TYR A 373 -0.60 31.17 9.34
C TYR A 373 -1.96 31.44 9.98
N PHE A 374 -3.05 31.07 9.30
CA PHE A 374 -4.41 31.23 9.81
C PHE A 374 -4.62 30.48 11.13
N LEU A 375 -4.10 29.26 11.25
CA LEU A 375 -4.19 28.44 12.46
C LEU A 375 -3.46 29.06 13.66
N LEU A 376 -2.33 29.73 13.44
CA LEU A 376 -1.49 30.29 14.51
C LEU A 376 -1.86 31.74 14.86
N ALA A 377 -2.12 32.57 13.85
CA ALA A 377 -2.41 33.99 14.00
C ALA A 377 -3.90 34.26 14.29
N GLY A 378 -4.80 33.43 13.73
CA GLY A 378 -6.25 33.63 13.75
C GLY A 378 -6.76 34.58 12.65
N THR A 379 -5.87 35.06 11.78
CA THR A 379 -6.14 35.95 10.64
C THR A 379 -5.43 35.41 9.39
N LEU A 380 -5.86 35.85 8.19
CA LEU A 380 -5.19 35.47 6.95
C LEU A 380 -4.01 36.41 6.65
N PRO A 381 -2.90 35.89 6.07
CA PRO A 381 -1.70 36.69 5.80
C PRO A 381 -1.91 37.71 4.68
N PHE A 382 -2.75 37.38 3.69
CA PHE A 382 -3.06 38.23 2.54
C PHE A 382 -4.57 38.39 2.42
N THR A 383 -5.05 39.62 2.44
CA THR A 383 -6.49 39.94 2.34
C THR A 383 -6.72 41.13 1.43
N GLY A 384 -7.94 41.26 0.91
CA GLY A 384 -8.33 42.35 0.02
C GLY A 384 -9.82 42.32 -0.25
N ARG A 385 -10.39 43.44 -0.70
CA ARG A 385 -11.81 43.56 -1.04
C ARG A 385 -12.11 43.09 -2.47
N SER A 386 -11.07 42.84 -3.26
CA SER A 386 -11.18 42.32 -4.62
C SER A 386 -10.04 41.34 -4.94
N ILE A 387 -10.24 40.49 -5.95
CA ILE A 387 -9.20 39.57 -6.44
C ILE A 387 -7.92 40.32 -6.81
N LYS A 388 -8.05 41.52 -7.39
CA LYS A 388 -6.90 42.36 -7.76
C LYS A 388 -6.13 42.86 -6.54
N GLU A 389 -6.82 43.23 -5.46
CA GLU A 389 -6.19 43.63 -4.21
C GLU A 389 -5.47 42.46 -3.54
N VAL A 390 -6.11 41.28 -3.47
CA VAL A 390 -5.48 40.07 -2.92
C VAL A 390 -4.25 39.69 -3.75
N ARG A 391 -4.36 39.64 -5.08
CA ARG A 391 -3.22 39.41 -5.98
C ARG A 391 -2.09 40.38 -5.73
N ASN A 392 -2.37 41.67 -5.62
CA ASN A 392 -1.34 42.68 -5.37
C ASN A 392 -0.67 42.47 -4.01
N SER A 393 -1.41 42.09 -2.98
CA SER A 393 -0.87 41.76 -1.65
C SER A 393 0.03 40.53 -1.72
N VAL A 394 -0.45 39.42 -2.31
CA VAL A 394 0.31 38.18 -2.49
C VAL A 394 1.63 38.42 -3.24
N LEU A 395 1.62 39.24 -4.30
CA LEU A 395 2.83 39.49 -5.11
C LEU A 395 3.80 40.47 -4.44
N ASN A 396 3.32 41.52 -3.78
CA ASN A 396 4.14 42.68 -3.44
C ASN A 396 4.31 42.95 -1.94
N THR A 397 3.62 42.23 -1.07
CA THR A 397 3.69 42.43 0.40
C THR A 397 4.13 41.17 1.10
N GLU A 398 4.65 41.31 2.32
CA GLU A 398 4.95 40.19 3.22
C GLU A 398 3.88 40.08 4.32
N PRO A 399 3.64 38.88 4.86
CA PRO A 399 2.80 38.72 6.04
C PRO A 399 3.32 39.55 7.24
N LYS A 400 2.39 39.95 8.11
CA LYS A 400 2.70 40.77 9.29
C LYS A 400 3.24 39.92 10.44
N TYR A 401 4.38 39.27 10.25
CA TYR A 401 4.96 38.36 11.25
C TYR A 401 5.17 39.00 12.62
N GLU A 402 5.63 40.25 12.66
CA GLU A 402 5.91 40.96 13.91
C GLU A 402 4.65 41.38 14.69
N GLU A 403 3.52 41.55 14.01
CA GLU A 403 2.25 41.99 14.62
C GLU A 403 1.36 40.81 14.98
N ASP A 404 1.17 39.89 14.03
CA ASP A 404 0.18 38.82 14.13
C ASP A 404 0.75 37.54 14.75
N CYS A 405 2.09 37.37 14.71
CA CYS A 405 2.77 36.14 15.08
C CYS A 405 3.72 36.29 16.30
N VAL A 406 3.54 37.34 17.11
CA VAL A 406 4.40 37.64 18.28
C VAL A 406 4.47 36.53 19.33
N HIS A 407 3.47 35.65 19.37
CA HIS A 407 3.35 34.52 20.30
C HIS A 407 3.82 33.18 19.71
N ILE A 408 4.31 33.17 18.47
CA ILE A 408 4.81 31.97 17.77
C ILE A 408 6.31 31.80 18.05
N THR A 409 6.79 30.55 18.12
CA THR A 409 8.23 30.29 18.29
C THR A 409 9.04 30.76 17.08
N PRO A 410 10.35 31.07 17.25
CA PRO A 410 11.23 31.39 16.14
C PRO A 410 11.21 30.31 15.05
N GLU A 411 11.18 29.02 15.41
CA GLU A 411 11.10 27.93 14.44
C GLU A 411 9.76 27.90 13.68
N GLY A 412 8.67 28.35 14.32
CA GLY A 412 7.37 28.44 13.66
C GLY A 412 7.29 29.59 12.66
N ILE A 413 7.91 30.73 12.99
CA ILE A 413 8.07 31.85 12.06
C ILE A 413 8.97 31.47 10.89
N ASP A 414 10.11 30.83 11.17
CA ASP A 414 11.06 30.36 10.16
C ASP A 414 10.37 29.43 9.14
N LEU A 415 9.60 28.45 9.63
CA LEU A 415 8.85 27.57 8.74
C LEU A 415 7.80 28.32 7.91
N LEU A 416 7.06 29.27 8.50
CA LEU A 416 6.09 30.08 7.76
C LEU A 416 6.77 30.89 6.65
N GLN A 417 7.93 31.48 6.93
CA GLN A 417 8.70 32.24 5.94
C GLN A 417 9.21 31.36 4.80
N LEU A 418 9.57 30.10 5.07
CA LEU A 418 9.94 29.13 4.04
C LEU A 418 8.74 28.73 3.18
N MET A 419 7.61 28.39 3.78
CA MET A 419 6.41 27.96 3.05
C MET A 419 5.77 29.10 2.25
N LEU A 420 5.93 30.36 2.68
CA LEU A 420 5.40 31.56 2.03
C LEU A 420 6.47 32.30 1.20
N GLN A 421 7.50 31.59 0.71
CA GLN A 421 8.40 32.12 -0.32
C GLN A 421 7.64 32.35 -1.63
N LYS A 422 7.84 33.53 -2.22
CA LYS A 422 7.10 33.94 -3.43
C LYS A 422 7.58 33.25 -4.70
N ASP A 423 8.89 33.01 -4.77
CA ASP A 423 9.49 32.20 -5.82
C ASP A 423 9.26 30.71 -5.48
N PRO A 424 8.49 29.95 -6.29
CA PRO A 424 8.27 28.54 -6.02
C PRO A 424 9.57 27.73 -5.99
N ALA A 425 10.61 28.12 -6.75
CA ALA A 425 11.89 27.41 -6.75
C ALA A 425 12.68 27.57 -5.43
N CYS A 426 12.34 28.59 -4.63
CA CYS A 426 12.90 28.80 -3.30
C CYS A 426 12.01 28.22 -2.18
N ARG A 427 10.84 27.69 -2.53
CA ARG A 427 9.90 27.10 -1.58
C ARG A 427 10.26 25.63 -1.39
N PRO A 428 10.31 25.12 -0.14
CA PRO A 428 10.60 23.72 0.10
C PRO A 428 9.46 22.83 -0.42
N THR A 429 9.79 21.61 -0.82
CA THR A 429 8.83 20.55 -1.08
C THR A 429 8.09 20.15 0.19
N ALA A 430 6.95 19.47 0.05
CA ALA A 430 6.20 18.98 1.20
C ALA A 430 7.01 18.03 2.10
N ARG A 431 7.91 17.22 1.51
CA ARG A 431 8.81 16.31 2.23
C ARG A 431 9.89 17.05 3.02
N GLU A 432 10.47 18.10 2.44
CA GLU A 432 11.45 18.94 3.13
C GLU A 432 10.81 19.69 4.31
N VAL A 433 9.58 20.16 4.14
CA VAL A 433 8.81 20.77 5.23
C VAL A 433 8.64 19.81 6.40
N LEU A 434 8.31 18.54 6.18
CA LEU A 434 8.18 17.53 7.26
C LEU A 434 9.47 17.33 8.07
N SER A 435 10.63 17.57 7.45
CA SER A 435 11.94 17.46 8.09
C SER A 435 12.30 18.68 8.94
N HIS A 436 11.49 19.75 8.88
CA HIS A 436 11.76 20.99 9.59
C HIS A 436 11.76 20.82 11.12
N PRO A 437 12.69 21.46 11.86
CA PRO A 437 12.79 21.34 13.32
C PRO A 437 11.51 21.70 14.09
N TRP A 438 10.66 22.57 13.53
CA TRP A 438 9.37 22.92 14.13
C TRP A 438 8.45 21.71 14.37
N PHE A 439 8.53 20.66 13.53
CA PHE A 439 7.75 19.43 13.77
C PHE A 439 8.23 18.60 14.96
N ARG A 440 9.41 18.89 15.54
CA ARG A 440 9.86 18.27 16.81
C ARG A 440 8.88 18.55 17.95
N TYR A 441 8.17 19.68 17.95
CA TYR A 441 7.12 19.99 18.93
C TYR A 441 5.90 19.07 18.82
N SER A 442 5.65 18.48 17.64
CA SER A 442 4.57 17.51 17.42
C SER A 442 4.97 16.07 17.78
N LYS A 443 6.27 15.74 17.74
CA LYS A 443 6.80 14.47 18.22
C LYS A 443 6.69 14.47 19.74
N SER A 444 5.88 13.58 20.32
CA SER A 444 6.12 13.16 21.69
C SER A 444 7.51 12.51 21.71
N ASN A 445 8.53 13.26 22.12
CA ASN A 445 9.89 12.76 22.24
C ASN A 445 9.86 11.35 22.86
N ASN A 446 10.39 10.36 22.13
CA ASN A 446 10.59 8.98 22.60
C ASN A 446 9.34 8.14 22.92
N GLU A 447 8.28 8.17 22.10
CA GLU A 447 7.39 7.00 22.12
C GLU A 447 8.08 5.86 21.37
N PRO A 448 8.40 4.72 22.03
CA PRO A 448 8.99 3.57 21.36
C PRO A 448 8.06 3.09 20.24
N ILE A 449 8.63 2.53 19.18
CA ILE A 449 7.87 1.89 18.08
C ILE A 449 6.83 0.94 18.73
N CYS A 450 5.55 1.28 18.61
CA CYS A 450 4.47 0.61 19.32
C CYS A 450 3.90 -0.53 18.48
N ILE A 451 4.73 -1.47 18.02
CA ILE A 451 4.20 -2.76 17.56
C ILE A 451 3.98 -3.62 18.80
N ASN A 452 2.74 -3.71 19.26
CA ASN A 452 2.40 -4.59 20.36
C ASN A 452 2.39 -6.06 19.91
N ASN A 453 2.45 -6.99 20.87
CA ASN A 453 2.46 -8.44 20.58
C ASN A 453 1.26 -8.92 19.76
N ARG A 454 0.12 -8.22 19.83
CA ARG A 454 -1.08 -8.57 19.06
C ARG A 454 -0.91 -8.25 17.58
N LEU A 455 -0.38 -7.07 17.24
CA LEU A 455 -0.05 -6.72 15.86
C LEU A 455 0.98 -7.69 15.27
N LEU A 456 2.02 -8.04 16.02
CA LEU A 456 3.00 -9.05 15.60
C LEU A 456 2.35 -10.41 15.35
N HIS A 457 1.43 -10.83 16.22
CA HIS A 457 0.70 -12.08 16.03
C HIS A 457 -0.14 -12.05 14.74
N ASN A 458 -0.83 -10.95 14.47
CA ASN A 458 -1.64 -10.78 13.27
C ASN A 458 -0.80 -10.81 11.99
N LEU A 459 0.33 -10.09 11.96
CA LEU A 459 1.29 -10.16 10.85
C LEU A 459 1.79 -11.59 10.61
N LYS A 460 2.11 -12.32 11.68
CA LYS A 460 2.56 -13.72 11.60
C LYS A 460 1.47 -14.70 11.18
N ASN A 461 0.20 -14.39 11.40
CA ASN A 461 -0.90 -15.19 10.88
C ASN A 461 -1.16 -14.84 9.42
N TYR A 462 -1.15 -13.56 9.08
CA TYR A 462 -1.31 -13.07 7.72
C TYR A 462 -0.27 -13.67 6.78
N MET A 463 1.03 -13.70 7.15
CA MET A 463 2.10 -14.29 6.33
C MET A 463 1.97 -15.81 6.07
N LYS A 464 1.07 -16.51 6.75
CA LYS A 464 0.81 -17.96 6.57
C LYS A 464 -0.35 -18.22 5.61
N GLN A 465 -1.15 -17.19 5.33
CA GLN A 465 -2.30 -17.30 4.46
C GLN A 465 -1.89 -17.38 2.99
N ASN A 466 -2.77 -17.95 2.16
CA ASN A 466 -2.58 -18.01 0.72
C ASN A 466 -2.90 -16.64 0.06
N GLN A 467 -2.53 -16.51 -1.23
CA GLN A 467 -2.71 -15.27 -1.97
C GLN A 467 -4.18 -14.86 -2.15
N LEU A 468 -5.11 -15.82 -2.22
CA LEU A 468 -6.55 -15.52 -2.30
C LEU A 468 -7.02 -14.83 -1.02
N LYS A 469 -6.68 -15.38 0.15
CA LYS A 469 -7.01 -14.78 1.43
C LYS A 469 -6.38 -13.38 1.58
N HIS A 470 -5.14 -13.18 1.13
CA HIS A 470 -4.50 -11.85 1.10
C HIS A 470 -5.30 -10.84 0.26
N ALA A 471 -5.72 -11.25 -0.93
CA ALA A 471 -6.55 -10.45 -1.83
C ALA A 471 -7.89 -10.05 -1.19
N LEU A 472 -8.61 -11.04 -0.64
CA LEU A 472 -9.91 -10.83 0.01
C LEU A 472 -9.81 -9.95 1.26
N VAL A 473 -8.80 -10.19 2.10
CA VAL A 473 -8.57 -9.38 3.31
C VAL A 473 -8.22 -7.93 2.95
N ASN A 474 -7.48 -7.69 1.87
CA ASN A 474 -7.22 -6.34 1.37
C ASN A 474 -8.50 -5.65 0.88
N MET A 475 -9.33 -6.35 0.13
CA MET A 475 -10.65 -5.84 -0.30
C MET A 475 -11.51 -5.48 0.91
N MET A 476 -11.55 -6.34 1.92
CA MET A 476 -12.30 -6.09 3.15
C MET A 476 -11.71 -4.94 3.96
N ALA A 477 -10.38 -4.83 4.05
CA ALA A 477 -9.70 -3.74 4.75
C ALA A 477 -10.01 -2.38 4.11
N HIS A 478 -10.14 -2.35 2.78
CA HIS A 478 -10.62 -1.18 2.07
C HIS A 478 -12.01 -0.75 2.55
N GLN A 479 -12.93 -1.69 2.81
CA GLN A 479 -14.31 -1.44 3.28
C GLN A 479 -14.45 -1.05 4.76
N LEU A 480 -13.38 -1.11 5.56
CA LEU A 480 -13.44 -0.75 6.98
C LEU A 480 -13.75 0.75 7.19
N ASN A 481 -14.64 1.01 8.16
CA ASN A 481 -14.80 2.34 8.74
C ASN A 481 -13.55 2.72 9.52
N VAL A 482 -13.01 3.93 9.37
CA VAL A 482 -11.69 4.29 9.91
C VAL A 482 -11.72 4.63 11.42
N THR A 483 -12.87 4.58 12.09
CA THR A 483 -13.07 5.09 13.48
C THR A 483 -12.96 4.03 14.59
N GLY A 484 -12.53 2.81 14.29
CA GLY A 484 -12.43 1.70 15.26
C GLY A 484 -11.19 1.76 16.19
N PRO A 485 -11.27 1.26 17.44
CA PRO A 485 -10.12 1.20 18.35
C PRO A 485 -8.93 0.40 17.78
N GLN A 486 -9.20 -0.70 17.07
CA GLN A 486 -8.16 -1.49 16.39
C GLN A 486 -7.44 -0.65 15.34
N ILE A 487 -8.22 0.05 14.51
CA ILE A 487 -7.69 0.87 13.42
C ILE A 487 -6.82 1.99 14.00
N LYS A 488 -7.26 2.66 15.07
CA LYS A 488 -6.44 3.69 15.73
C LYS A 488 -5.09 3.17 16.21
N GLN A 489 -5.04 1.94 16.74
CA GLN A 489 -3.78 1.31 17.13
C GLN A 489 -2.91 0.98 15.92
N ILE A 490 -3.51 0.44 14.85
CA ILE A 490 -2.81 0.10 13.60
C ILE A 490 -2.28 1.38 12.91
N THR A 491 -3.08 2.43 12.78
CA THR A 491 -2.66 3.72 12.24
C THR A 491 -1.53 4.34 13.06
N LYS A 492 -1.56 4.19 14.40
CA LYS A 492 -0.46 4.65 15.26
C LYS A 492 0.82 3.86 14.98
N ALA A 493 0.73 2.55 14.83
CA ALA A 493 1.87 1.70 14.48
C ALA A 493 2.43 2.06 13.10
N PHE A 494 1.56 2.19 12.08
CA PHE A 494 1.93 2.64 10.73
C PHE A 494 2.70 3.95 10.76
N LYS A 495 2.14 4.99 11.40
CA LYS A 495 2.78 6.31 11.54
C LYS A 495 4.07 6.31 12.37
N SER A 496 4.33 5.26 13.13
CA SER A 496 5.59 5.10 13.88
C SER A 496 6.67 4.36 13.08
N LEU A 497 6.25 3.62 12.05
CA LEU A 497 7.12 2.91 11.12
C LEU A 497 7.49 3.78 9.93
N ASP A 498 6.55 4.59 9.44
CA ASP A 498 6.72 5.61 8.40
C ASP A 498 7.58 6.76 8.96
N GLN A 499 8.90 6.64 8.79
CA GLN A 499 9.87 7.54 9.43
C GLN A 499 9.98 8.86 8.67
N ASP A 500 9.89 8.79 7.33
CA ASP A 500 9.95 9.96 6.47
C ASP A 500 8.58 10.67 6.33
N GLY A 501 7.50 10.01 6.76
CA GLY A 501 6.14 10.57 6.77
C GLY A 501 5.51 10.64 5.39
N ASN A 502 5.99 9.85 4.43
CA ASN A 502 5.52 9.86 3.05
C ASN A 502 4.19 9.09 2.88
N GLY A 503 3.74 8.36 3.91
CA GLY A 503 2.46 7.67 3.94
C GLY A 503 2.42 6.30 3.27
N VAL A 504 3.59 5.75 2.87
CA VAL A 504 3.82 4.35 2.50
C VAL A 504 4.96 3.80 3.37
N LEU A 505 5.07 2.49 3.52
CA LEU A 505 6.23 1.90 4.23
C LEU A 505 7.17 1.27 3.21
N THR A 506 8.43 1.65 3.25
CA THR A 506 9.47 0.93 2.50
C THR A 506 9.82 -0.38 3.20
N PRO A 507 10.38 -1.37 2.48
CA PRO A 507 10.90 -2.58 3.10
C PRO A 507 11.88 -2.27 4.24
N GLU A 508 12.74 -1.26 4.08
CA GLU A 508 13.75 -0.86 5.06
C GLU A 508 13.10 -0.30 6.35
N GLU A 509 12.08 0.53 6.22
CA GLU A 509 11.32 1.06 7.36
C GLU A 509 10.63 -0.06 8.15
N LEU A 510 10.00 -1.01 7.45
CA LEU A 510 9.33 -2.14 8.07
C LEU A 510 10.35 -3.10 8.71
N ILE A 511 11.49 -3.35 8.06
CA ILE A 511 12.59 -4.16 8.59
C ILE A 511 13.12 -3.54 9.88
N SER A 512 13.49 -2.27 9.85
CA SER A 512 14.02 -1.56 11.02
C SER A 512 13.04 -1.60 12.20
N GLY A 513 11.75 -1.39 11.93
CA GLY A 513 10.71 -1.41 12.94
C GLY A 513 10.42 -2.79 13.53
N LEU A 514 10.34 -3.83 12.71
CA LEU A 514 10.10 -5.20 13.16
C LEU A 514 11.32 -5.82 13.85
N GLN A 515 12.54 -5.51 13.39
CA GLN A 515 13.79 -5.91 14.09
C GLN A 515 13.85 -5.31 15.49
N SER A 516 13.51 -4.03 15.62
CA SER A 516 13.43 -3.34 16.93
C SER A 516 12.39 -3.99 17.87
N ALA A 517 11.37 -4.62 17.31
CA ALA A 517 10.36 -5.39 18.05
C ALA A 517 10.76 -6.86 18.32
N GLY A 518 11.97 -7.27 17.93
CA GLY A 518 12.50 -8.62 18.17
C GLY A 518 12.07 -9.68 17.16
N VAL A 519 11.57 -9.27 15.98
CA VAL A 519 11.25 -10.22 14.89
C VAL A 519 12.54 -10.60 14.15
N PRO A 520 12.79 -11.90 13.90
CA PRO A 520 13.94 -12.32 13.12
C PRO A 520 13.86 -11.91 11.64
N GLN A 521 15.02 -11.64 11.02
CA GLN A 521 15.11 -11.15 9.63
C GLN A 521 14.32 -12.00 8.61
N TRP A 522 14.39 -13.33 8.72
CA TRP A 522 13.69 -14.23 7.80
C TRP A 522 12.15 -14.18 7.93
N ASP A 523 11.62 -13.88 9.13
CA ASP A 523 10.19 -13.67 9.34
C ASP A 523 9.77 -12.34 8.72
N ILE A 524 10.62 -11.31 8.84
CA ILE A 524 10.38 -9.96 8.32
C ILE A 524 10.24 -9.97 6.79
N ASN A 525 11.18 -10.60 6.07
CA ASN A 525 11.13 -10.67 4.62
C ASN A 525 9.84 -11.32 4.11
N ARG A 526 9.42 -12.42 4.74
CA ARG A 526 8.14 -13.07 4.42
C ARG A 526 6.94 -12.18 4.77
N ILE A 527 7.00 -11.44 5.88
CA ILE A 527 5.94 -10.49 6.23
C ILE A 527 5.83 -9.42 5.15
N VAL A 528 6.93 -8.74 4.80
CA VAL A 528 6.98 -7.71 3.75
C VAL A 528 6.38 -8.25 2.45
N GLN A 529 6.88 -9.38 1.95
CA GLN A 529 6.39 -9.97 0.71
C GLN A 529 4.93 -10.42 0.79
N SER A 530 4.44 -10.88 1.94
CA SER A 530 3.02 -11.24 2.06
C SER A 530 2.11 -10.02 2.04
N MET A 531 2.60 -8.87 2.53
CA MET A 531 1.86 -7.63 2.65
C MET A 531 1.76 -6.86 1.34
N ASP A 532 2.83 -6.86 0.54
CA ASP A 532 2.87 -6.22 -0.79
C ASP A 532 2.03 -7.05 -1.78
N VAL A 533 0.73 -6.80 -1.83
CA VAL A 533 -0.23 -7.57 -2.64
C VAL A 533 -0.31 -7.03 -4.06
N ASP A 534 0.03 -5.76 -4.29
CA ASP A 534 0.13 -5.17 -5.62
C ASP A 534 1.52 -5.27 -6.26
N ASP A 535 2.52 -5.80 -5.54
CA ASP A 535 3.92 -5.98 -5.96
C ASP A 535 4.57 -4.67 -6.41
N THR A 536 4.20 -3.56 -5.74
CA THR A 536 4.79 -2.24 -5.98
C THR A 536 6.15 -2.05 -5.35
N GLY A 537 6.56 -2.96 -4.46
CA GLY A 537 7.77 -2.86 -3.64
C GLY A 537 7.62 -1.98 -2.41
N PHE A 538 6.44 -1.37 -2.21
CA PHE A 538 6.11 -0.55 -1.04
C PHE A 538 4.85 -1.11 -0.38
N ILE A 539 4.68 -0.86 0.91
CA ILE A 539 3.46 -1.25 1.62
C ILE A 539 2.58 -0.03 1.80
N SER A 540 1.41 -0.06 1.16
CA SER A 540 0.36 0.95 1.32
C SER A 540 -0.29 0.90 2.71
N TYR A 541 -1.01 1.97 3.07
CA TYR A 541 -1.77 2.01 4.31
C TYR A 541 -2.84 0.91 4.37
N THR A 542 -3.53 0.62 3.26
CA THR A 542 -4.56 -0.43 3.22
C THR A 542 -3.95 -1.82 3.38
N GLU A 543 -2.81 -2.10 2.78
CA GLU A 543 -2.10 -3.38 2.95
C GLU A 543 -1.61 -3.60 4.37
N PHE A 544 -1.04 -2.55 4.98
CA PHE A 544 -0.65 -2.61 6.38
C PHE A 544 -1.85 -2.82 7.30
N LEU A 545 -2.96 -2.15 7.01
CA LEU A 545 -4.22 -2.34 7.72
C LEU A 545 -4.73 -3.78 7.57
N ALA A 546 -4.75 -4.30 6.35
CA ALA A 546 -5.19 -5.66 6.02
C ALA A 546 -4.41 -6.73 6.81
N ALA A 547 -3.08 -6.60 6.86
CA ALA A 547 -2.21 -7.55 7.54
C ALA A 547 -2.28 -7.47 9.07
N CYS A 548 -2.59 -6.30 9.62
CA CYS A 548 -2.66 -6.09 11.06
C CYS A 548 -4.06 -6.25 11.66
N TYR A 549 -5.12 -6.18 10.84
CA TYR A 549 -6.50 -6.17 11.33
C TYR A 549 -6.94 -7.58 11.78
N GLU A 550 -7.57 -7.65 12.95
CA GLU A 550 -8.17 -8.88 13.45
C GLU A 550 -9.67 -8.90 13.11
N TRP A 551 -10.03 -9.81 12.21
CA TRP A 551 -11.40 -10.06 11.77
C TRP A 551 -12.16 -10.87 12.82
N ARG A 552 -13.31 -10.36 13.26
CA ARG A 552 -14.18 -11.01 14.26
C ARG A 552 -15.62 -10.95 13.76
N ASP A 553 -16.52 -11.64 14.47
CA ASP A 553 -17.96 -11.65 14.15
C ASP A 553 -18.60 -10.25 14.19
N SER A 554 -18.00 -9.30 14.92
CA SER A 554 -18.47 -7.91 14.91
C SER A 554 -18.33 -7.22 13.54
N GLU A 555 -17.51 -7.76 12.66
CA GLU A 555 -17.21 -7.22 11.33
C GLU A 555 -18.02 -7.90 10.21
N LEU A 556 -19.05 -8.69 10.55
CA LEU A 556 -19.96 -9.35 9.60
C LEU A 556 -20.48 -8.41 8.50
N GLY A 557 -20.80 -7.16 8.83
CA GLY A 557 -21.23 -6.17 7.83
C GLY A 557 -20.15 -5.88 6.77
N VAL A 558 -18.87 -5.84 7.16
CA VAL A 558 -17.74 -5.61 6.26
C VAL A 558 -17.48 -6.84 5.38
N ILE A 559 -17.55 -8.04 5.97
CA ILE A 559 -17.46 -9.30 5.23
C ILE A 559 -18.60 -9.40 4.21
N ARG A 560 -19.82 -9.00 4.60
CA ARG A 560 -20.99 -8.97 3.73
C ARG A 560 -20.84 -7.98 2.58
N ALA A 561 -20.33 -6.79 2.85
CA ALA A 561 -20.05 -5.79 1.82
C ALA A 561 -19.02 -6.31 0.79
N ALA A 562 -17.96 -6.97 1.27
CA ALA A 562 -16.97 -7.61 0.42
C ALA A 562 -17.57 -8.73 -0.45
N PHE A 563 -18.36 -9.64 0.13
CA PHE A 563 -19.03 -10.71 -0.61
C PHE A 563 -19.92 -10.15 -1.73
N ASN A 564 -20.82 -9.20 -1.39
CA ASN A 564 -21.73 -8.60 -2.37
C ASN A 564 -21.01 -7.81 -3.47
N LYS A 565 -19.77 -7.39 -3.21
CA LYS A 565 -18.96 -6.71 -4.23
C LYS A 565 -18.36 -7.70 -5.23
N MET A 566 -18.02 -8.89 -4.73
CA MET A 566 -17.53 -9.99 -5.56
C MET A 566 -18.65 -10.62 -6.38
N ASP A 567 -19.84 -10.74 -5.80
CA ASP A 567 -21.07 -11.21 -6.43
C ASP A 567 -21.55 -10.15 -7.44
N ILE A 568 -21.13 -10.31 -8.70
CA ILE A 568 -21.37 -9.31 -9.75
C ILE A 568 -22.81 -9.39 -10.25
N ASP A 569 -23.37 -10.60 -10.34
CA ASP A 569 -24.71 -10.83 -10.87
C ASP A 569 -25.82 -10.88 -9.80
N GLY A 570 -25.44 -10.94 -8.53
CA GLY A 570 -26.34 -10.86 -7.38
C GLY A 570 -27.08 -12.16 -7.10
N ASP A 571 -26.57 -13.30 -7.57
CA ASP A 571 -27.20 -14.61 -7.38
C ASP A 571 -26.97 -15.20 -5.97
N GLY A 572 -26.13 -14.55 -5.17
CA GLY A 572 -25.79 -14.96 -3.80
C GLY A 572 -24.71 -16.03 -3.72
N LYS A 573 -23.99 -16.29 -4.81
CA LYS A 573 -22.87 -17.22 -4.91
C LYS A 573 -21.71 -16.56 -5.66
N LEU A 574 -20.49 -17.03 -5.42
CA LEU A 574 -19.30 -16.54 -6.12
C LEU A 574 -18.77 -17.59 -7.08
N SER A 575 -18.84 -17.30 -8.37
CA SER A 575 -18.29 -18.13 -9.43
C SER A 575 -16.82 -17.82 -9.71
N VAL A 576 -16.10 -18.77 -10.32
CA VAL A 576 -14.72 -18.60 -10.81
C VAL A 576 -14.55 -17.33 -11.65
N ASN A 577 -15.51 -17.07 -12.54
CA ASN A 577 -15.50 -15.92 -13.44
C ASN A 577 -15.68 -14.59 -12.69
N GLU A 578 -16.32 -14.59 -11.52
CA GLU A 578 -16.45 -13.39 -10.68
C GLU A 578 -15.16 -13.11 -9.89
N PHE A 579 -14.55 -14.15 -9.31
CA PHE A 579 -13.20 -14.03 -8.74
C PHE A 579 -12.22 -13.48 -9.78
N GLU A 580 -12.23 -14.02 -11.00
CA GLU A 580 -11.38 -13.54 -12.09
C GLU A 580 -11.66 -12.07 -12.44
N LYS A 581 -12.93 -11.68 -12.59
CA LYS A 581 -13.28 -10.30 -12.95
C LYS A 581 -12.93 -9.29 -11.89
N VAL A 582 -13.05 -9.64 -10.61
CA VAL A 582 -12.88 -8.70 -9.49
C VAL A 582 -11.42 -8.61 -9.06
N LEU A 583 -10.69 -9.73 -9.08
CA LEU A 583 -9.30 -9.79 -8.61
C LEU A 583 -8.26 -9.66 -9.73
N CYS A 584 -8.67 -9.70 -11.01
CA CYS A 584 -7.76 -9.58 -12.17
C CYS A 584 -8.24 -8.58 -13.23
N SER A 585 -8.97 -7.53 -12.86
CA SER A 585 -9.39 -6.51 -13.82
C SER A 585 -8.22 -5.62 -14.28
N GLY A 586 -8.18 -5.29 -15.58
CA GLY A 586 -7.21 -4.35 -16.18
C GLY A 586 -6.22 -4.99 -17.17
N ASP A 587 -5.05 -4.36 -17.37
CA ASP A 587 -3.96 -4.82 -18.25
C ASP A 587 -3.26 -6.11 -17.75
N GLN A 588 -3.66 -6.60 -16.57
CA GLN A 588 -3.15 -7.83 -15.95
C GLN A 588 -3.68 -9.13 -16.57
N LYS A 589 -4.52 -9.06 -17.62
CA LYS A 589 -5.00 -10.23 -18.39
C LYS A 589 -3.88 -11.07 -19.03
N LEU A 590 -2.64 -10.57 -19.06
CA LEU A 590 -1.50 -11.21 -19.72
C LEU A 590 -0.62 -12.06 -18.79
N LEU A 591 -0.90 -12.13 -17.48
CA LEU A 591 -0.07 -12.87 -16.53
C LEU A 591 -0.70 -14.21 -16.13
N VAL A 592 -0.22 -15.24 -16.83
CA VAL A 592 -0.24 -16.69 -16.52
C VAL A 592 -1.62 -17.35 -16.53
N HIS A 593 -1.72 -18.53 -17.15
CA HIS A 593 -2.87 -19.42 -17.05
C HIS A 593 -3.12 -19.75 -15.56
N LYS A 594 -4.04 -19.04 -14.91
CA LYS A 594 -4.37 -19.27 -13.51
C LYS A 594 -5.31 -20.47 -13.40
N ASP A 595 -4.93 -21.44 -12.57
CA ASP A 595 -5.82 -22.52 -12.14
C ASP A 595 -6.73 -21.98 -11.03
N TRP A 596 -7.73 -21.17 -11.40
CA TRP A 596 -8.70 -20.64 -10.46
C TRP A 596 -9.50 -21.72 -9.75
N ASP A 597 -9.69 -22.88 -10.39
CA ASP A 597 -10.33 -24.03 -9.77
C ASP A 597 -9.51 -24.52 -8.58
N SER A 598 -8.18 -24.54 -8.67
CA SER A 598 -7.30 -24.85 -7.51
C SER A 598 -7.35 -23.78 -6.42
N ILE A 599 -7.49 -22.51 -6.80
CA ILE A 599 -7.52 -21.37 -5.87
C ILE A 599 -8.82 -21.36 -5.07
N ILE A 600 -9.95 -21.65 -5.73
CA ILE A 600 -11.28 -21.61 -5.13
C ILE A 600 -11.59 -22.87 -4.31
N LYS A 601 -10.97 -24.02 -4.62
CA LYS A 601 -11.06 -25.23 -3.78
C LYS A 601 -10.75 -25.02 -2.31
N ALA A 602 -9.95 -24.00 -1.96
CA ALA A 602 -9.67 -23.68 -0.58
C ALA A 602 -10.88 -23.07 0.15
N ALA A 603 -11.81 -22.46 -0.58
CA ALA A 603 -13.02 -21.80 -0.06
C ALA A 603 -14.30 -22.60 -0.35
N ASP A 604 -14.38 -23.33 -1.46
CA ASP A 604 -15.49 -24.22 -1.82
C ASP A 604 -15.41 -25.54 -1.02
N THR A 605 -16.15 -25.60 0.08
CA THR A 605 -16.12 -26.75 1.00
C THR A 605 -16.99 -27.91 0.52
N ASN A 606 -18.01 -27.61 -0.28
CA ASN A 606 -19.02 -28.58 -0.72
C ASN A 606 -18.70 -29.18 -2.12
N GLY A 607 -17.80 -28.53 -2.87
CA GLY A 607 -17.31 -28.99 -4.17
C GLY A 607 -18.27 -28.72 -5.34
N ASP A 608 -19.21 -27.77 -5.21
CA ASP A 608 -20.14 -27.41 -6.28
C ASP A 608 -19.56 -26.41 -7.29
N GLY A 609 -18.30 -25.99 -7.11
CA GLY A 609 -17.57 -25.10 -8.02
C GLY A 609 -17.92 -23.63 -7.85
N VAL A 610 -18.68 -23.29 -6.80
CA VAL A 610 -19.05 -21.92 -6.42
C VAL A 610 -18.87 -21.75 -4.92
N VAL A 611 -18.73 -20.51 -4.44
CA VAL A 611 -18.59 -20.22 -3.01
C VAL A 611 -19.83 -19.47 -2.53
N ASP A 612 -20.63 -20.10 -1.66
CA ASP A 612 -21.79 -19.44 -1.07
C ASP A 612 -21.40 -18.51 0.11
N TRP A 613 -22.38 -17.78 0.65
CA TRP A 613 -22.13 -16.87 1.77
C TRP A 613 -21.55 -17.55 3.02
N ASN A 614 -22.01 -18.77 3.36
CA ASN A 614 -21.55 -19.46 4.55
C ASN A 614 -20.13 -19.98 4.37
N GLU A 615 -19.83 -20.50 3.18
CA GLU A 615 -18.47 -20.93 2.80
C GLU A 615 -17.50 -19.77 2.79
N PHE A 616 -17.90 -18.64 2.20
CA PHE A 616 -17.09 -17.41 2.23
C PHE A 616 -16.85 -16.94 3.65
N LEU A 617 -17.89 -16.94 4.50
CA LEU A 617 -17.77 -16.51 5.89
C LEU A 617 -16.83 -17.43 6.69
N ASP A 618 -16.99 -18.74 6.57
CA ASP A 618 -16.15 -19.74 7.25
C ASP A 618 -14.70 -19.64 6.76
N TYR A 619 -14.51 -19.53 5.45
CA TYR A 619 -13.21 -19.32 4.84
C TYR A 619 -12.56 -18.03 5.30
N MET A 620 -13.31 -16.96 5.59
CA MET A 620 -12.76 -15.67 6.03
C MET A 620 -12.44 -15.61 7.53
N ILE A 621 -13.18 -16.31 8.37
CA ILE A 621 -12.98 -16.30 9.83
C ILE A 621 -11.90 -17.30 10.27
N ASN A 622 -11.78 -18.45 9.59
CA ASN A 622 -10.77 -19.47 9.87
C ASN A 622 -9.49 -19.29 9.04
#